data_AF-A0A4R1GEZ3-F1
#
_entry.id   AF-A0A4R1GEZ3-F1
#
_cell.length_a   1.000
_cell.length_b   1.000
_cell.length_c   1.000
_cell.angle_alpha   90.00
_cell.angle_beta   90.00
_cell.angle_gamma   90.00
#
_symmetry.space_group_name_H-M   'P 1'
#
loop_
_entity.id
_entity.type
_entity.pdbx_description
1 polymer ?
#
loop_
_entity_poly.entity_id
_entity_poly.type
_entity_poly.pdbx_seq_one_letter_code
_entity_poly.pdbx_strand_id
1 'polypeptide(L)' 'MDGVKCPNCGKRTSWENNPFRPFCSEKCKLADLSRWLNEEYAVAVEESSLEEDEANSGS' A
#
# COMPACT_ATOMS: atom_id res chain seq x y z
N MET A 1 -25.00 -0.99 5.17
CA MET A 1 -24.04 -1.36 4.11
C MET A 1 -22.85 -0.45 4.25
N ASP A 2 -21.83 -0.94 4.93
CA ASP A 2 -20.66 -0.13 5.29
C ASP A 2 -19.76 0.03 4.06
N GLY A 3 -19.71 1.25 3.52
CA GLY A 3 -18.77 1.58 2.45
C GLY A 3 -17.31 1.41 2.88
N VAL A 4 -16.43 1.15 1.91
CA VAL A 4 -14.99 0.99 2.14
C VAL A 4 -14.32 2.35 2.40
N LYS A 5 -13.35 2.41 3.33
CA LYS A 5 -12.53 3.61 3.50
C LYS A 5 -11.47 3.68 2.41
N CYS A 6 -11.36 4.82 1.73
CA CYS A 6 -10.28 5.10 0.81
C CYS A 6 -8.94 5.05 1.57
N PRO A 7 -7.98 4.20 1.16
CA PRO A 7 -6.70 4.08 1.87
C PRO A 7 -5.85 5.36 1.77
N ASN A 8 -5.99 6.14 0.70
CA ASN A 8 -5.22 7.36 0.50
C ASN A 8 -5.71 8.56 1.34
N CYS A 9 -7.04 8.71 1.54
CA CYS A 9 -7.61 9.92 2.17
C CYS A 9 -8.64 9.65 3.28
N GLY A 10 -8.95 8.39 3.57
CA GLY A 10 -9.89 7.97 4.62
C GLY A 10 -11.38 8.15 4.30
N LYS A 11 -11.73 8.82 3.19
CA LYS A 11 -13.14 9.04 2.80
C LYS A 11 -13.85 7.71 2.57
N ARG A 12 -15.06 7.53 3.13
CA ARG A 12 -15.91 6.37 2.80
C ARG A 12 -16.43 6.48 1.36
N THR A 13 -16.34 5.38 0.63
CA THR A 13 -16.85 5.25 -0.74
C THR A 13 -17.62 3.95 -0.93
N SER A 14 -18.48 3.90 -1.94
CA SER A 14 -19.17 2.68 -2.33
C SER A 14 -18.20 1.67 -2.92
N TRP A 15 -18.42 0.39 -2.64
CA TRP A 15 -17.76 -0.70 -3.35
C TRP A 15 -18.39 -0.92 -4.72
N GLU A 16 -19.72 -0.88 -4.77
CA GLU A 16 -20.53 -1.01 -5.99
C GLU A 16 -20.49 0.29 -6.79
N ASN A 17 -20.46 0.18 -8.12
CA ASN A 17 -20.45 1.31 -9.07
C ASN A 17 -19.30 2.32 -8.87
N ASN A 18 -18.20 1.91 -8.24
CA ASN A 18 -16.98 2.70 -8.12
C ASN A 18 -15.86 2.08 -8.99
N PRO A 19 -15.46 2.72 -10.11
CA PRO A 19 -14.39 2.20 -10.97
C PRO A 19 -12.99 2.38 -10.37
N PHE A 20 -12.85 3.23 -9.34
CA PHE A 20 -11.57 3.53 -8.70
C PHE A 20 -11.37 2.81 -7.37
N ARG A 21 -12.25 1.87 -7.01
CA ARG A 21 -12.13 1.06 -5.79
C ARG A 21 -10.72 0.43 -5.67
N PRO A 22 -10.11 0.40 -4.46
CA PRO A 22 -10.67 0.81 -3.16
C PRO A 22 -10.64 2.33 -2.91
N PHE A 23 -10.15 3.14 -3.84
CA PHE A 23 -10.06 4.59 -3.71
C PHE A 23 -11.40 5.28 -3.97
N CYS A 24 -11.57 6.50 -3.43
CA CYS A 24 -12.78 7.29 -3.66
C CYS A 24 -12.79 8.03 -5.00
N SER A 25 -11.65 8.13 -5.71
CA SER A 25 -11.52 8.83 -6.98
C SER A 25 -10.21 8.47 -7.69
N GLU A 26 -10.13 8.78 -8.98
CA GLU A 26 -8.91 8.68 -9.78
C GLU A 26 -7.73 9.43 -9.17
N LYS A 27 -7.96 10.65 -8.67
CA LYS A 27 -6.94 11.44 -7.97
C LYS A 27 -6.29 10.68 -6.81
N CYS A 28 -7.09 9.96 -6.01
CA CYS A 28 -6.56 9.19 -4.89
C CYS A 28 -5.79 7.94 -5.34
N LYS A 29 -6.23 7.29 -6.43
CA LYS A 29 -5.51 6.17 -7.04
C LYS A 29 -4.13 6.62 -7.55
N LEU A 30 -4.07 7.75 -8.26
CA LEU A 30 -2.82 8.27 -8.80
C LEU A 30 -1.88 8.79 -7.70
N ALA A 31 -2.43 9.46 -6.68
CA ALA A 31 -1.63 9.90 -5.54
C ALA A 31 -0.98 8.72 -4.83
N ASP A 32 -1.72 7.63 -4.57
CA ASP A 32 -1.16 6.42 -3.97
C ASP A 32 -0.01 5.85 -4.81
N LEU A 33 -0.21 5.74 -6.14
CA LEU A 33 0.85 5.33 -7.07
C LEU A 33 2.09 6.22 -6.99
N SER A 34 1.93 7.55 -6.90
CA SER A 34 3.07 8.45 -6.75
C SER A 34 3.85 8.17 -5.47
N ARG A 35 3.19 7.87 -4.35
CA ARG A 35 3.85 7.54 -3.07
C ARG A 35 4.66 6.25 -3.17
N TRP A 36 4.15 5.25 -3.90
CA TRP A 36 4.92 4.05 -4.24
C TRP A 36 6.16 4.38 -5.05
N LEU A 37 6.02 5.19 -6.12
CA LEU A 37 7.14 5.58 -6.97
C LEU A 37 8.20 6.41 -6.23
N ASN A 38 7.79 7.15 -5.21
CA ASN A 38 8.67 7.96 -4.36
C ASN A 38 9.22 7.19 -3.15
N GLU A 39 9.00 5.87 -3.07
CA GLU A 39 9.47 5.03 -1.95
C GLU A 39 8.98 5.53 -0.56
N GLU A 40 7.82 6.20 -0.51
CA GLU A 40 7.24 6.68 0.76
C GLU A 40 6.69 5.54 1.63
N TYR A 41 6.46 4.37 1.03
CA TYR A 41 6.02 3.17 1.75
C TYR A 41 7.25 2.32 2.12
N ALA A 42 7.63 2.37 3.40
CA ALA A 42 8.71 1.56 3.95
C ALA A 42 8.18 0.61 5.04
N VAL A 43 8.69 -0.62 5.04
CA VAL A 43 8.49 -1.57 6.15
C VAL A 43 9.68 -1.42 7.09
N ALA A 44 9.41 -1.06 8.34
CA ALA A 44 10.46 -1.03 9.35
C ALA A 44 10.96 -2.46 9.59
N VAL A 45 12.28 -2.67 9.49
CA VAL A 45 12.91 -3.94 9.85
C VAL A 45 13.53 -3.78 11.24
N GLU A 46 13.24 -4.71 12.15
CA GLU A 46 13.98 -4.80 13.40
C GLU A 46 15.33 -5.48 13.14
N GLU A 47 16.41 -4.83 13.57
CA GLU A 47 17.81 -5.20 13.30
C GLU A 47 18.16 -6.64 13.68
N SER A 48 17.40 -7.28 14.57
CA SER A 48 17.56 -8.68 14.98
C SER A 48 17.14 -9.72 13.92
N SER A 49 16.57 -9.30 12.79
CA SER A 49 16.06 -10.22 11.74
C SER A 49 16.97 -10.32 10.52
N LEU A 50 18.14 -9.65 10.54
CA LEU A 50 19.03 -9.53 9.38
C LEU A 50 20.14 -10.60 9.32
N GLU A 51 20.22 -11.51 10.29
CA GLU A 51 21.34 -12.46 10.44
C GLU A 51 21.13 -13.83 9.75
N GLU A 52 19.98 -14.10 9.11
CA GLU A 52 19.64 -15.47 8.64
C GLU A 52 19.75 -15.72 7.12
N ASP A 53 19.93 -14.69 6.27
CA ASP A 53 19.84 -14.86 4.80
C ASP A 53 21.19 -15.08 4.06
N GLU A 54 22.35 -14.93 4.72
CA GLU A 54 23.70 -15.07 4.12
C GLU A 54 24.32 -16.48 4.30
N ALA A 55 23.52 -17.56 4.32
CA ALA A 55 24.03 -18.91 4.56
C ALA A 55 23.61 -19.98 3.54
N ASN A 56 23.11 -19.64 2.34
CA ASN A 56 22.78 -20.66 1.33
C ASN A 56 23.08 -20.31 -0.15
N SER A 57 24.11 -19.52 -0.43
CA SER A 57 24.68 -19.45 -1.79
C SER A 57 26.16 -19.79 -1.78
N GLY A 58 26.47 -21.08 -1.67
CA GLY A 58 27.84 -21.57 -1.67
C GLY A 58 27.93 -23.10 -1.64
N SER A 59 27.53 -23.76 -2.73
CA SER A 59 28.02 -25.09 -3.12
C SER A 59 28.03 -25.19 -4.63
#